data_AF-A0A2P5YUY3-F1
#
_entry.id   AF-A0A2P5YUY3-F1
#
_cell.length_a   1.000
_cell.length_b   1.000
_cell.length_c   1.000
_cell.angle_alpha   90.00
_cell.angle_beta   90.00
_cell.angle_gamma   90.00
#
_symmetry.space_group_name_H-M   'P 1'
#
loop_
_entity.id
_entity.type
_entity.pdbx_description
1 polymer ?
#
loop_
_entity_poly.entity_id
_entity_poly.type
_entity_poly.pdbx_seq_one_letter_code
_entity_poly.pdbx_strand_id
1 'polypeptide(L)'
;MVEQHRPHVLNVLRDHVPQGPREQAPHVSKDYVPKTRNLEALKKNLESPREGETDEEPLELTVQRRTHQGPEAWLNDHADFERVLLGGESAGANIAHNLAIVARDPEFRLNVLLLGIALVHPYFWGSEPIGSEALNPDGKAVVDRLWPFLCPANQDNNDPRVNPVSTDGPSLVGLGCRRVLVCVAEKDVLRDRRWRYYELWGQVGGWA
;
A
#
# COMPACT_ATOMS: atom_id res chain seq x y z
N MET A 1 -28.73 36.65 8.70
CA MET A 1 -29.36 35.32 8.62
C MET A 1 -28.84 34.66 7.37
N VAL A 2 -27.90 33.72 7.51
CA VAL A 2 -27.39 32.90 6.40
C VAL A 2 -27.32 31.46 6.91
N GLU A 3 -27.91 30.59 6.12
CA GLU A 3 -28.36 29.23 6.39
C GLU A 3 -27.19 28.25 6.30
N GLN A 4 -26.96 27.45 7.34
CA GLN A 4 -25.98 26.36 7.35
C GLN A 4 -26.56 25.14 6.64
N HIS A 5 -26.09 24.83 5.43
CA HIS A 5 -26.30 23.53 4.81
C HIS A 5 -25.31 22.51 5.39
N ARG A 6 -25.79 21.63 6.29
CA ARG A 6 -25.13 20.37 6.65
C ARG A 6 -25.58 19.29 5.66
N PRO A 7 -24.68 18.46 5.08
CA PRO A 7 -25.12 17.29 4.35
C PRO A 7 -25.51 16.17 5.31
N HIS A 8 -26.78 15.80 5.26
CA HIS A 8 -27.40 14.64 5.88
C HIS A 8 -26.90 13.34 5.24
N VAL A 9 -25.82 12.74 5.75
CA VAL A 9 -25.53 11.30 5.58
C VAL A 9 -24.88 10.75 6.86
N LEU A 10 -25.57 10.89 7.99
CA LEU A 10 -25.32 10.11 9.20
C LEU A 10 -26.65 9.46 9.58
N ASN A 11 -26.62 8.16 9.88
CA ASN A 11 -27.71 7.30 10.41
C ASN A 11 -28.35 6.29 9.46
N VAL A 12 -27.58 5.41 8.81
CA VAL A 12 -28.16 4.15 8.28
C VAL A 12 -27.37 2.88 8.65
N LEU A 13 -26.29 2.94 9.44
CA LEU A 13 -25.54 1.73 9.85
C LEU A 13 -25.21 1.69 11.34
N ARG A 14 -26.21 1.95 12.20
CA ARG A 14 -26.03 1.82 13.67
C ARG A 14 -26.90 0.76 14.33
N ASP A 15 -27.90 0.24 13.63
CA ASP A 15 -28.74 -0.82 14.16
C ASP A 15 -28.55 -2.06 13.28
N HIS A 16 -28.28 -3.22 13.91
CA HIS A 16 -28.06 -4.56 13.34
C HIS A 16 -26.60 -5.05 13.23
N VAL A 17 -25.88 -5.09 14.35
CA VAL A 17 -24.80 -6.08 14.55
C VAL A 17 -25.24 -7.08 15.63
N PRO A 18 -25.49 -8.36 15.30
CA PRO A 18 -25.76 -9.40 16.30
C PRO A 18 -24.53 -9.63 17.17
N GLN A 19 -24.69 -9.56 18.49
CA GLN A 19 -23.66 -9.93 19.47
C GLN A 19 -23.60 -11.46 19.57
N GLY A 20 -22.72 -12.09 18.77
CA GLY A 20 -22.35 -13.50 18.92
C GLY A 20 -21.39 -13.73 20.11
N PRO A 21 -21.27 -14.97 20.63
CA PRO A 21 -20.43 -15.26 21.78
C PRO A 21 -18.95 -14.94 21.50
N ARG A 22 -18.28 -14.34 22.49
CA ARG A 22 -16.85 -14.00 22.42
C ARG A 22 -16.01 -15.28 22.38
N GLU A 23 -15.41 -15.55 21.22
CA GLU A 23 -14.39 -16.58 21.07
C GLU A 23 -13.09 -16.12 21.75
N GLN A 24 -12.55 -16.93 22.66
CA GLN A 24 -11.27 -16.65 23.31
C GLN A 24 -10.14 -16.93 22.32
N ALA A 25 -9.22 -15.98 22.17
CA ALA A 25 -8.03 -16.16 21.33
C ALA A 25 -7.16 -17.30 21.89
N PRO A 26 -6.56 -18.14 21.03
CA PRO A 26 -5.71 -19.24 21.49
C PRO A 26 -4.44 -18.73 22.19
N HIS A 27 -4.06 -19.43 23.25
CA HIS A 27 -2.83 -19.18 24.01
C HIS A 27 -1.60 -19.40 23.13
N VAL A 28 -0.82 -18.34 22.89
CA VAL A 28 0.50 -18.44 22.23
C VAL A 28 1.52 -18.95 23.26
N SER A 29 2.19 -20.05 22.94
CA SER A 29 3.28 -20.62 23.76
C SER A 29 4.45 -19.64 23.86
N LYS A 30 5.01 -19.49 25.07
CA LYS A 30 6.16 -18.61 25.37
C LYS A 30 7.49 -19.11 24.78
N ASP A 31 7.50 -20.29 24.16
CA ASP A 31 8.73 -20.96 23.70
C ASP A 31 8.92 -20.90 22.17
N TYR A 32 8.21 -20.03 21.46
CA TYR A 32 8.41 -19.87 20.02
C TYR A 32 9.72 -19.12 19.72
N VAL A 33 10.76 -19.87 19.38
CA VAL A 33 12.01 -19.35 18.81
C VAL A 33 11.95 -19.47 17.28
N PRO A 34 11.99 -18.38 16.50
CA PRO A 34 12.02 -18.47 15.06
C PRO A 34 13.29 -19.18 14.60
N LYS A 35 13.16 -20.21 13.76
CA LYS A 35 14.31 -20.77 13.04
C LYS A 35 14.86 -19.70 12.11
N THR A 36 15.96 -19.05 12.50
CA THR A 36 16.72 -18.15 11.63
C THR A 36 17.24 -18.96 10.45
N ARG A 37 16.65 -18.75 9.27
CA ARG A 37 17.32 -19.14 8.02
C ARG A 37 18.62 -18.33 7.94
N ASN A 38 19.72 -19.02 7.66
CA ASN A 38 21.07 -18.46 7.60
C ASN A 38 21.10 -17.23 6.68
N LEU A 39 21.31 -16.05 7.25
CA LEU A 39 21.34 -14.75 6.57
C LEU A 39 22.38 -14.68 5.45
N GLU A 40 23.49 -15.40 5.61
CA GLU A 40 24.56 -15.47 4.61
C GLU A 40 24.13 -16.24 3.35
N ALA A 41 23.23 -17.22 3.49
CA ALA A 41 22.68 -17.96 2.34
C ALA A 41 21.67 -17.11 1.54
N LEU A 42 20.97 -16.18 2.20
CA LEU A 42 20.04 -15.26 1.55
C LEU A 42 20.77 -14.13 0.82
N LYS A 43 21.82 -13.56 1.40
CA LYS A 43 22.68 -12.56 0.75
C LYS A 43 23.33 -13.12 -0.52
N LYS A 44 23.85 -14.35 -0.45
CA LYS A 44 24.49 -15.01 -1.59
C LYS A 44 23.53 -15.21 -2.79
N ASN A 45 22.23 -15.42 -2.53
CA ASN A 45 21.21 -15.55 -3.56
C ASN A 45 20.74 -14.22 -4.15
N LEU A 46 21.00 -13.10 -3.45
CA LEU A 46 20.72 -11.74 -3.93
C LEU A 46 21.92 -11.16 -4.71
N GLU A 47 23.13 -11.58 -4.38
CA GLU A 47 24.39 -11.06 -4.95
C GLU A 47 24.90 -11.84 -6.16
N SER A 48 24.26 -12.94 -6.54
CA SER A 48 24.60 -13.69 -7.76
C SER A 48 23.58 -13.42 -8.87
N PRO A 49 23.95 -12.66 -9.93
CA PRO A 49 23.14 -12.59 -11.14
C PRO A 49 23.02 -14.01 -11.70
N ARG A 50 21.81 -14.42 -12.10
CA ARG A 50 21.67 -15.64 -12.89
C ARG A 50 22.35 -15.40 -14.22
N GLU A 51 23.27 -16.28 -14.60
CA GLU A 51 23.93 -16.20 -15.91
C GLU A 51 22.85 -16.18 -17.01
N GLY A 52 22.73 -15.05 -17.73
CA GLY A 52 21.80 -14.87 -18.85
C GLY A 52 20.88 -13.65 -18.78
N GLU A 53 20.81 -12.94 -17.65
CA GLU A 53 19.96 -11.75 -17.51
C GLU A 53 20.71 -10.51 -18.05
N THR A 54 20.39 -10.08 -19.27
CA THR A 54 20.89 -8.81 -19.83
C THR A 54 20.01 -7.65 -19.40
N ASP A 55 20.60 -6.46 -19.19
CA ASP A 55 19.95 -5.19 -18.79
C ASP A 55 18.79 -4.72 -19.73
N GLU A 56 18.50 -5.47 -20.78
CA GLU A 56 17.44 -5.26 -21.77
C GLU A 56 16.09 -5.93 -21.38
N GLU A 57 16.08 -6.92 -20.48
CA GLU A 57 14.85 -7.59 -20.01
C GLU A 57 13.82 -6.64 -19.35
N PRO A 58 14.21 -5.63 -18.55
CA PRO A 58 13.25 -4.71 -17.93
C PRO A 58 12.45 -3.90 -18.96
N LEU A 59 13.03 -3.66 -20.14
CA LEU A 59 12.44 -2.87 -21.22
C LEU A 59 11.49 -3.73 -22.08
N GLU A 60 11.79 -5.01 -22.32
CA GLU A 60 10.92 -5.90 -23.10
C GLU A 60 9.62 -6.27 -22.35
N LEU A 61 9.69 -6.55 -21.05
CA LEU A 61 8.51 -6.87 -20.21
C LEU A 61 7.48 -5.73 -20.16
N THR A 62 7.94 -4.51 -20.45
CA THR A 62 7.21 -3.27 -20.27
C THR A 62 6.50 -2.84 -21.57
N VAL A 63 7.08 -3.13 -22.74
CA VAL A 63 6.51 -2.78 -24.05
C VAL A 63 5.39 -3.74 -24.49
N GLN A 64 5.40 -5.00 -24.06
CA GLN A 64 4.55 -6.08 -24.61
C GLN A 64 3.09 -6.13 -24.10
N ARG A 65 2.72 -5.36 -23.06
CA ARG A 65 1.46 -5.63 -22.32
C ARG A 65 0.19 -4.99 -22.88
N ARG A 66 0.26 -4.23 -23.98
CA ARG A 66 -0.93 -3.81 -24.76
C ARG A 66 -1.26 -4.70 -25.94
N THR A 67 -0.34 -5.55 -26.37
CA THR A 67 -0.47 -6.27 -27.64
C THR A 67 -1.02 -7.69 -27.46
N HIS A 68 -1.42 -8.09 -26.25
CA HIS A 68 -1.82 -9.47 -25.94
C HIS A 68 -0.75 -10.49 -26.37
N GLN A 69 0.52 -10.14 -26.20
CA GLN A 69 1.69 -10.93 -26.60
C GLN A 69 2.62 -11.22 -25.41
N GLY A 70 2.10 -11.18 -24.18
CA GLY A 70 2.86 -11.52 -22.99
C GLY A 70 3.13 -13.03 -22.88
N PRO A 71 3.97 -13.46 -21.94
CA PRO A 71 4.26 -14.89 -21.73
C PRO A 71 3.06 -15.69 -21.20
N GLU A 72 2.06 -15.00 -20.63
CA GLU A 72 0.90 -15.62 -19.99
C GLU A 72 -0.30 -15.68 -20.95
N ALA A 73 -0.53 -16.85 -21.55
CA ALA A 73 -1.60 -17.05 -22.54
C ALA A 73 -2.99 -16.65 -22.00
N TRP A 74 -3.32 -16.96 -20.75
CA TRP A 74 -4.62 -16.63 -20.17
C TRP A 74 -4.85 -15.12 -20.02
N LEU A 75 -3.78 -14.33 -19.81
CA LEU A 75 -3.89 -12.86 -19.80
C LEU A 75 -4.06 -12.33 -21.22
N ASN A 76 -3.35 -12.90 -22.19
CA ASN A 76 -3.50 -12.55 -23.59
C ASN A 76 -4.92 -12.87 -24.11
N ASP A 77 -5.52 -13.96 -23.67
CA ASP A 77 -6.83 -14.38 -24.18
C ASP A 77 -8.01 -13.69 -23.48
N HIS A 78 -7.80 -13.19 -22.25
CA HIS A 78 -8.91 -12.78 -21.39
C HIS A 78 -8.76 -11.43 -20.69
N ALA A 79 -7.56 -10.87 -20.55
CA ALA A 79 -7.37 -9.62 -19.81
C ALA A 79 -7.75 -8.40 -20.67
N ASP A 80 -8.48 -7.46 -20.06
CA ASP A 80 -8.72 -6.14 -20.62
C ASP A 80 -7.68 -5.16 -20.04
N PHE A 81 -6.59 -4.93 -20.77
CA PHE A 81 -5.49 -4.06 -20.33
C PHE A 81 -5.83 -2.56 -20.32
N GLU A 82 -7.01 -2.19 -20.82
CA GLU A 82 -7.58 -0.84 -20.62
C GLU A 82 -8.29 -0.73 -19.26
N ARG A 83 -8.52 -1.85 -18.57
CA ARG A 83 -9.26 -1.93 -17.30
C ARG A 83 -8.50 -2.59 -16.18
N VAL A 84 -7.29 -2.10 -15.89
CA VAL A 84 -6.46 -2.63 -14.80
C VAL A 84 -6.79 -1.91 -13.49
N LEU A 85 -6.96 -2.68 -12.41
CA LEU A 85 -7.01 -2.16 -11.04
C LEU A 85 -5.87 -2.75 -10.22
N LEU A 86 -5.29 -1.92 -9.34
CA LEU A 86 -4.37 -2.39 -8.31
C LEU A 86 -5.13 -2.58 -7.00
N GLY A 87 -4.66 -3.51 -6.17
CA GLY A 87 -5.27 -3.73 -4.87
C GLY A 87 -4.34 -4.43 -3.91
N GLY A 88 -4.53 -4.18 -2.63
CA GLY A 88 -3.80 -4.87 -1.59
C GLY A 88 -4.34 -4.62 -0.21
N GLU A 89 -3.83 -5.37 0.76
CA GLU A 89 -4.10 -5.25 2.18
C GLU A 89 -2.80 -5.03 2.95
N SER A 90 -2.80 -4.15 3.95
CA SER A 90 -1.63 -3.87 4.80
C SER A 90 -0.37 -3.52 3.98
N ALA A 91 0.70 -4.33 4.07
CA ALA A 91 1.90 -4.17 3.26
C ALA A 91 1.65 -4.32 1.76
N GLY A 92 0.70 -5.17 1.34
CA GLY A 92 0.29 -5.30 -0.06
C GLY A 92 -0.34 -4.02 -0.61
N ALA A 93 -1.11 -3.31 0.23
CA ALA A 93 -1.66 -2.01 -0.15
C ALA A 93 -0.55 -0.93 -0.26
N ASN A 94 0.46 -0.98 0.60
CA ASN A 94 1.65 -0.13 0.46
C ASN A 94 2.38 -0.39 -0.88
N ILE A 95 2.58 -1.65 -1.24
CA ILE A 95 3.18 -2.04 -2.53
C ILE A 95 2.33 -1.53 -3.70
N ALA A 96 1.01 -1.76 -3.66
CA ALA A 96 0.09 -1.30 -4.69
C ALA A 96 0.16 0.24 -4.86
N HIS A 97 0.25 0.99 -3.76
CA HIS A 97 0.42 2.44 -3.80
C HIS A 97 1.72 2.84 -4.51
N ASN A 98 2.85 2.24 -4.14
CA ASN A 98 4.14 2.51 -4.76
C ASN A 98 4.16 2.16 -6.26
N LEU A 99 3.52 1.05 -6.66
CA LEU A 99 3.35 0.72 -8.08
C LEU A 99 2.52 1.76 -8.82
N ALA A 100 1.49 2.33 -8.20
CA ALA A 100 0.70 3.40 -8.81
C ALA A 100 1.47 4.73 -8.93
N ILE A 101 2.49 4.96 -8.09
CA ILE A 101 3.43 6.07 -8.23
C ILE A 101 4.37 5.81 -9.41
N VAL A 102 4.99 4.63 -9.47
CA VAL A 102 5.89 4.23 -10.57
C VAL A 102 5.17 4.22 -11.92
N ALA A 103 3.89 3.82 -11.96
CA ALA A 103 3.08 3.82 -13.18
C ALA A 103 2.86 5.20 -13.81
N ARG A 104 3.17 6.29 -13.10
CA ARG A 104 3.17 7.63 -13.69
C ARG A 104 4.41 7.92 -14.52
N ASP A 105 5.51 7.25 -14.19
CA ASP A 105 6.80 7.56 -14.77
C ASP A 105 6.81 7.13 -16.24
N PRO A 106 6.94 8.08 -17.19
CA PRO A 106 6.97 7.76 -18.60
C PRO A 106 8.17 6.87 -18.98
N GLU A 107 9.24 6.85 -18.19
CA GLU A 107 10.39 5.98 -18.39
C GLU A 107 10.07 4.51 -18.07
N PHE A 108 9.21 4.27 -17.06
CA PHE A 108 8.76 2.93 -16.69
C PHE A 108 7.77 2.32 -17.69
N ARG A 109 7.32 3.07 -18.70
CA ARG A 109 6.50 2.62 -19.86
C ARG A 109 5.44 1.57 -19.53
N LEU A 110 4.83 1.64 -18.34
CA LEU A 110 3.75 0.76 -17.95
C LEU A 110 2.58 1.08 -18.89
N ASN A 111 2.51 0.38 -20.01
CA ASN A 111 1.51 0.57 -21.05
C ASN A 111 0.14 0.07 -20.57
N VAL A 112 -0.23 0.28 -19.32
CA VAL A 112 -1.50 -0.15 -18.73
C VAL A 112 -2.21 1.08 -18.18
N LEU A 113 -3.50 1.21 -18.51
CA LEU A 113 -4.32 2.25 -17.90
C LEU A 113 -4.78 1.75 -16.53
N LEU A 114 -4.23 2.30 -15.46
CA LEU A 114 -4.75 2.00 -14.13
C LEU A 114 -6.07 2.78 -13.93
N LEU A 115 -7.18 2.06 -13.89
CA LEU A 115 -8.49 2.68 -13.62
C LEU A 115 -8.62 3.09 -12.16
N GLY A 116 -8.07 2.29 -11.25
CA GLY A 116 -8.14 2.59 -9.84
C GLY A 116 -7.26 1.71 -8.98
N ILE A 117 -7.25 2.04 -7.69
CA ILE A 117 -6.54 1.30 -6.66
C ILE A 117 -7.42 1.10 -5.42
N ALA A 118 -7.40 -0.10 -4.85
CA ALA A 118 -8.06 -0.44 -3.60
C ALA A 118 -7.03 -0.72 -2.50
N LEU A 119 -6.97 0.17 -1.51
CA LEU A 119 -6.03 0.14 -0.40
C LEU A 119 -6.75 -0.29 0.88
N VAL A 120 -6.65 -1.56 1.24
CA VAL A 120 -7.25 -2.09 2.47
C VAL A 120 -6.26 -1.96 3.62
N HIS A 121 -6.55 -1.06 4.56
CA HIS A 121 -5.74 -0.85 5.76
C HIS A 121 -4.25 -0.67 5.45
N PRO A 122 -3.86 0.25 4.54
CA PRO A 122 -2.49 0.29 4.05
C PRO A 122 -1.46 0.54 5.14
N TYR A 123 -0.32 -0.12 5.00
CA TYR A 123 0.85 0.12 5.83
C TYR A 123 1.52 1.44 5.41
N PHE A 124 1.08 2.53 6.03
CA PHE A 124 1.71 3.83 5.92
C PHE A 124 2.22 4.26 7.30
N TRP A 125 3.40 4.86 7.33
CA TRP A 125 4.08 5.24 8.56
C TRP A 125 4.80 6.57 8.42
N GLY A 126 5.43 7.00 9.51
CA GLY A 126 6.24 8.22 9.59
C GLY A 126 6.85 8.35 10.99
N SER A 127 7.90 9.13 11.11
CA SER A 127 8.65 9.25 12.37
C SER A 127 7.83 9.98 13.45
N GLU A 128 7.15 11.06 13.10
CA GLU A 128 6.36 11.88 14.02
C GLU A 128 4.99 11.27 14.31
N PRO A 129 4.63 10.98 15.58
CA PRO A 129 3.38 10.32 15.91
C PRO A 129 2.15 11.18 15.59
N ILE A 130 1.08 10.55 15.09
CA ILE A 130 -0.22 11.20 14.88
C ILE A 130 -1.37 10.40 15.52
N GLY A 131 -2.32 11.13 16.13
CA GLY A 131 -3.60 10.58 16.61
C GLY A 131 -3.47 9.27 17.40
N SER A 132 -4.01 8.18 16.84
CA SER A 132 -4.07 6.83 17.40
C SER A 132 -2.71 6.25 17.77
N GLU A 133 -1.63 6.67 17.10
CA GLU A 133 -0.27 6.21 17.36
C GLU A 133 0.20 6.62 18.77
N ALA A 134 -0.13 7.85 19.18
CA ALA A 134 0.24 8.36 20.50
C ALA A 134 -0.54 7.69 21.64
N LEU A 135 -1.72 7.11 21.34
CA LEU A 135 -2.56 6.41 22.30
C LEU A 135 -2.19 4.92 22.45
N ASN A 136 -1.31 4.39 21.59
CA ASN A 136 -0.87 3.00 21.60
C ASN A 136 0.67 2.91 21.47
N PRO A 137 1.41 3.21 22.56
CA PRO A 137 2.88 3.26 22.52
C PRO A 137 3.52 1.91 22.18
N ASP A 138 2.94 0.80 22.65
CA ASP A 138 3.45 -0.55 22.34
C ASP A 138 3.29 -0.88 20.87
N GLY A 139 2.11 -0.60 20.29
CA GLY A 139 1.86 -0.75 18.87
C GLY A 139 2.79 0.12 18.03
N LYS A 140 2.93 1.40 18.40
CA LYS A 140 3.85 2.33 17.74
C LYS A 140 5.29 1.79 17.75
N ALA A 141 5.78 1.33 18.91
CA ALA A 141 7.13 0.82 19.05
C ALA A 141 7.40 -0.41 18.15
N VAL A 142 6.39 -1.26 17.93
CA VAL A 142 6.49 -2.36 16.96
C VAL A 142 6.62 -1.81 15.54
N VAL A 143 5.74 -0.89 15.15
CA VAL A 143 5.71 -0.35 13.78
C VAL A 143 6.96 0.48 13.46
N ASP A 144 7.48 1.27 14.40
CA ASP A 144 8.70 2.08 14.26
C ASP A 144 9.91 1.26 13.80
N ARG A 145 9.94 -0.04 14.14
CA ARG A 145 11.04 -0.95 13.79
C ARG A 145 10.83 -1.69 12.48
N LEU A 146 9.61 -1.69 11.92
CA LEU A 146 9.30 -2.48 10.73
C LEU A 146 10.01 -1.93 9.49
N TRP A 147 9.92 -0.63 9.21
CA TRP A 147 10.57 -0.07 8.02
C TRP A 147 12.09 -0.14 8.07
N PRO A 148 12.79 0.23 9.19
CA PRO A 148 14.23 0.02 9.31
C PRO A 148 14.68 -1.43 9.08
N PHE A 149 13.84 -2.39 9.50
CA PHE A 149 14.11 -3.80 9.30
C PHE A 149 13.91 -4.24 7.83
N LEU A 150 12.87 -3.74 7.16
CA LEU A 150 12.54 -4.08 5.77
C LEU A 150 13.46 -3.38 4.76
N CYS A 151 13.88 -2.16 5.05
CA CYS A 151 14.71 -1.30 4.19
C CYS A 151 16.00 -0.88 4.92
N PRO A 152 16.94 -1.80 5.19
CA PRO A 152 18.12 -1.49 6.00
C PRO A 152 19.06 -0.45 5.35
N ALA A 153 18.99 -0.28 4.03
CA ALA A 153 19.74 0.74 3.28
C ALA A 153 19.13 2.15 3.39
N ASN A 154 17.83 2.27 3.69
CA ASN A 154 17.17 3.53 4.01
C ASN A 154 16.19 3.32 5.16
N GLN A 155 16.69 3.51 6.38
CA GLN A 155 15.97 3.22 7.61
C GLN A 155 15.05 4.37 8.05
N ASP A 156 15.01 5.48 7.30
CA ASP A 156 14.17 6.61 7.67
C ASP A 156 12.68 6.25 7.52
N ASN A 157 11.94 6.32 8.62
CA ASN A 157 10.49 6.11 8.61
C ASN A 157 9.75 7.21 7.82
N ASN A 158 10.42 8.30 7.43
CA ASN A 158 9.89 9.30 6.51
C ASN A 158 10.19 9.02 5.03
N ASP A 159 10.80 7.88 4.69
CA ASP A 159 10.98 7.45 3.30
C ASP A 159 9.63 7.50 2.55
N PRO A 160 9.55 8.15 1.37
CA PRO A 160 8.30 8.31 0.64
C PRO A 160 7.56 7.00 0.34
N ARG A 161 8.27 5.86 0.30
CA ARG A 161 7.68 4.54 0.06
C ARG A 161 6.84 4.04 1.23
N VAL A 162 7.10 4.49 2.45
CA VAL A 162 6.30 4.17 3.64
C VAL A 162 5.51 5.36 4.15
N ASN A 163 6.00 6.57 3.94
CA ASN A 163 5.36 7.83 4.27
C ASN A 163 4.91 8.59 3.00
N PRO A 164 3.78 8.19 2.37
CA PRO A 164 3.32 8.79 1.12
C PRO A 164 2.80 10.23 1.29
N VAL A 165 2.79 10.75 2.52
CA VAL A 165 2.38 12.12 2.85
C VAL A 165 3.56 12.97 3.34
N SER A 166 4.79 12.45 3.22
CA SER A 166 6.02 13.18 3.49
C SER A 166 6.16 14.37 2.54
N THR A 167 6.70 15.49 3.03
CA THR A 167 6.98 16.68 2.23
C THR A 167 8.01 16.44 1.14
N ASP A 168 8.89 15.47 1.35
CA ASP A 168 9.99 15.13 0.44
C ASP A 168 9.59 14.03 -0.56
N GLY A 169 8.36 13.54 -0.48
CA GLY A 169 7.83 12.48 -1.33
C GLY A 169 7.14 12.98 -2.61
N PRO A 170 6.91 12.08 -3.58
CA PRO A 170 6.11 12.41 -4.76
C PRO A 170 4.73 12.90 -4.38
N SER A 171 4.28 13.97 -5.02
CA SER A 171 2.94 14.50 -4.76
C SER A 171 1.87 13.45 -5.07
N LEU A 172 0.88 13.33 -4.18
CA LEU A 172 -0.33 12.56 -4.47
C LEU A 172 -1.07 13.13 -5.70
N VAL A 173 -0.86 14.39 -6.08
CA VAL A 173 -1.38 14.96 -7.34
C VAL A 173 -0.93 14.11 -8.53
N GLY A 174 -1.88 13.46 -9.20
CA GLY A 174 -1.64 12.75 -10.47
C GLY A 174 -1.32 11.26 -10.38
N LEU A 175 -1.84 10.51 -9.38
CA LEU A 175 -1.56 9.05 -9.23
C LEU A 175 -1.75 8.39 -10.59
N GLY A 176 -0.97 7.34 -10.88
CA GLY A 176 -1.11 6.63 -12.16
C GLY A 176 -2.53 6.07 -12.38
N CYS A 177 -3.39 6.12 -11.35
CA CYS A 177 -4.79 5.75 -11.42
C CYS A 177 -5.79 6.89 -11.20
N ARG A 178 -7.01 6.71 -11.72
CA ARG A 178 -8.09 7.71 -11.65
C ARG A 178 -8.90 7.67 -10.36
N ARG A 179 -9.03 6.49 -9.74
CA ARG A 179 -9.91 6.27 -8.56
C ARG A 179 -9.15 5.60 -7.43
N VAL A 180 -9.41 6.02 -6.21
CA VAL A 180 -8.79 5.45 -5.01
C VAL A 180 -9.89 5.06 -4.02
N LEU A 181 -9.87 3.80 -3.58
CA LEU A 181 -10.62 3.32 -2.42
C LEU A 181 -9.65 3.11 -1.27
N VAL A 182 -9.93 3.66 -0.09
CA VAL A 182 -9.14 3.44 1.13
C VAL A 182 -10.05 2.88 2.22
N CYS A 183 -9.76 1.67 2.70
CA CYS A 183 -10.46 1.08 3.84
C CYS A 183 -9.65 1.30 5.11
N VAL A 184 -10.28 1.82 6.17
CA VAL A 184 -9.61 2.15 7.43
C VAL A 184 -10.30 1.43 8.59
N ALA A 185 -9.55 0.63 9.35
CA ALA A 185 -10.05 -0.04 10.54
C ALA A 185 -10.02 0.91 11.74
N GLU A 186 -11.13 0.99 12.48
CA GLU A 186 -11.32 1.95 13.58
C GLU A 186 -10.33 1.77 14.74
N LYS A 187 -9.92 0.53 15.02
CA LYS A 187 -9.08 0.17 16.18
C LYS A 187 -7.63 -0.12 15.82
N ASP A 188 -7.21 0.27 14.62
CA ASP A 188 -5.85 0.05 14.14
C ASP A 188 -4.93 1.23 14.52
N VAL A 189 -3.69 0.93 14.94
CA VAL A 189 -2.68 1.94 15.26
C VAL A 189 -2.38 2.86 14.06
N LEU A 190 -2.51 2.34 12.83
CA LEU A 190 -2.27 3.04 11.58
C LEU A 190 -3.48 3.85 11.08
N ARG A 191 -4.59 3.87 11.82
CA ARG A 191 -5.86 4.50 11.39
C ARG A 191 -5.65 5.93 10.90
N ASP A 192 -5.01 6.76 11.70
CA ASP A 192 -4.94 8.20 11.41
C ASP A 192 -3.98 8.53 10.26
N ARG A 193 -2.97 7.67 9.99
CA ARG A 193 -2.15 7.76 8.76
C ARG A 193 -2.98 7.57 7.51
N ARG A 194 -3.83 6.54 7.52
CA ARG A 194 -4.66 6.18 6.36
C ARG A 194 -5.75 7.21 6.14
N TRP A 195 -6.31 7.74 7.23
CA TRP A 195 -7.25 8.86 7.15
C TRP A 195 -6.57 10.10 6.58
N ARG A 196 -5.36 10.43 7.05
CA ARG A 196 -4.59 11.57 6.54
C ARG A 196 -4.27 11.43 5.04
N TYR A 197 -3.88 10.23 4.61
CA TYR A 197 -3.68 9.92 3.20
C TYR A 197 -4.94 10.17 2.36
N TYR A 198 -6.10 9.69 2.82
CA TYR A 198 -7.39 9.90 2.16
C TYR A 198 -7.78 11.38 2.07
N GLU A 199 -7.59 12.15 3.14
CA GLU A 199 -7.88 13.59 3.12
C GLU A 199 -7.02 14.34 2.11
N LEU A 200 -5.71 14.06 2.08
CA LEU A 200 -4.78 14.68 1.15
C LEU A 200 -5.11 14.28 -0.29
N TRP A 201 -5.45 13.01 -0.54
CA TRP A 201 -5.95 12.56 -1.84
C TRP A 201 -7.16 13.37 -2.31
N GLY A 202 -8.10 13.64 -1.41
CA GLY A 202 -9.27 14.45 -1.72
C GLY A 202 -8.96 15.92 -2.01
N GLN A 203 -7.96 16.50 -1.36
CA GLN A 203 -7.55 17.89 -1.57
C GLN A 203 -6.84 18.11 -2.91
N VAL A 204 -6.11 17.12 -3.41
CA VAL A 204 -5.37 17.19 -4.68
C VAL A 204 -6.23 16.98 -5.92
N GLY A 205 -7.56 16.98 -5.78
CA GLY A 205 -8.50 16.82 -6.89
C GLY A 205 -8.82 15.37 -7.27
N GLY A 206 -8.52 14.40 -6.39
CA GLY A 206 -8.79 12.98 -6.59
C GLY A 206 -10.26 12.55 -6.61
N TRP A 207 -11.19 13.51 -6.74
CA TRP A 207 -12.64 13.33 -6.79
C TRP A 207 -13.26 13.51 -8.19
N ALA A 208 -12.44 13.83 -9.20
CA ALA A 208 -12.89 14.15 -10.56
C ALA A 208 -13.21 12.92 -11.43
#